data_AF-A0A3A8I4C5-F1
#
_entry.id   AF-A0A3A8I4C5-F1
#
_cell.length_a   1.000
_cell.length_b   1.000
_cell.length_c   1.000
_cell.angle_alpha   90.00
_cell.angle_beta   90.00
_cell.angle_gamma   90.00
#
_symmetry.space_group_name_H-M   'P 1'
#
loop_
_entity.id
_entity.type
_entity.pdbx_description
1 polymer ?
#
loop_
_entity_poly.entity_id
_entity_poly.type
_entity_poly.pdbx_seq_one_letter_code
_entity_poly.pdbx_strand_id
1 'polypeptide(L)'
;MSEPTLSPPAGLLLLFHPEQHPVTPQEAVQALPPSALILPRVSVEIDMAEVAQQAIRSRDWSTAHRTIEQLFKTRLEPQLKQYPGYRVVYLGSSAIPLTLYLGACVHTWRQVEVIPHHHVHRTWGWHSEPGKPAARLAPGRLPSERDRTPGEAIIRVSTSHVVDPQMTLRVVPNPIAQIDIALEQPSEDAFSTLEEMQAVAGAFRQALDVLGDMFPGVQRVHLFASVQPGMAFLLGTQISPTMHPAIQTYQYTRSQEQGAFHAPAILLNRPPPPERIPLTDEALRRAQEDRAQLAADLERMKGFTLTVSRISTTSWLAQVLGAKKGLAGVAPHWMHLPTLRDTPLRNATVDLDLQSVSDSFTFSEQGAWQLDNAWLDRLARRLEDAPSRQRALRLLTLHEFAHRGPQTLTGSSSREIGRFPKVLEEIDYQADVWAMLHEYALTLLQNPREAEDVRAFFMNLVRIATNTMWAFDDGERSQTEFQIRRLNRYLIWYWQYLLLERGVGAGRETSLEFVLGLLFNRPVIELAGPNVHTHGERVFFALDRDHLNVPELATYHQGKLFRHGSRADFSLTELMARVREHDGKGVLTILRSAFEQTVR
;
A
#
# COMPACT_ATOMS: atom_id res chain seq x y z
N MET A 1 33.45 -35.43 9.26
CA MET A 1 33.04 -35.26 7.86
C MET A 1 34.04 -34.32 7.23
N SER A 2 34.81 -34.79 6.26
CA SER A 2 35.78 -33.99 5.52
C SER A 2 35.07 -32.84 4.80
N GLU A 3 35.62 -31.63 4.87
CA GLU A 3 35.10 -30.47 4.12
C GLU A 3 34.98 -30.83 2.63
N PRO A 4 33.86 -30.51 1.97
CA PRO A 4 33.80 -30.64 0.52
C PRO A 4 34.84 -29.67 -0.06
N THR A 5 35.88 -30.20 -0.68
CA THR A 5 36.80 -29.42 -1.52
C THR A 5 35.97 -28.71 -2.57
N LEU A 6 35.69 -27.42 -2.35
CA LEU A 6 34.90 -26.60 -3.25
C LEU A 6 35.64 -26.52 -4.59
N SER A 7 35.05 -27.11 -5.63
CA SER A 7 35.54 -26.94 -7.00
C SER A 7 35.74 -25.45 -7.30
N PRO A 8 36.83 -25.06 -7.97
CA PRO A 8 37.06 -23.66 -8.31
C PRO A 8 35.91 -23.13 -9.17
N PRO A 9 35.49 -21.86 -8.98
CA PRO A 9 34.35 -21.31 -9.70
C PRO A 9 34.66 -21.21 -11.20
N ALA A 10 33.64 -21.41 -12.03
CA ALA A 10 33.78 -21.33 -13.49
C ALA A 10 33.97 -19.89 -14.00
N GLY A 11 33.68 -18.90 -13.15
CA GLY A 11 33.74 -17.46 -13.45
C GLY A 11 33.23 -16.63 -12.27
N LEU A 12 33.21 -15.31 -12.45
CA LEU A 12 32.75 -14.35 -11.46
C LEU A 12 31.60 -13.51 -12.02
N LEU A 13 30.58 -13.29 -11.18
CA LEU A 13 29.56 -12.28 -11.39
C LEU A 13 29.86 -11.12 -10.42
N LEU A 14 30.36 -10.01 -10.96
CA LEU A 14 30.64 -8.79 -10.20
C LEU A 14 29.34 -8.00 -10.04
N LEU A 15 28.84 -7.92 -8.81
CA LEU A 15 27.60 -7.23 -8.48
C LEU A 15 27.91 -5.88 -7.83
N PHE A 16 27.59 -4.81 -8.55
CA PHE A 16 27.74 -3.43 -8.10
C PHE A 16 26.43 -2.90 -7.54
N HIS A 17 26.47 -2.33 -6.33
CA HIS A 17 25.31 -1.72 -5.67
C HIS A 17 25.70 -0.35 -5.08
N PRO A 18 25.94 0.66 -5.94
CA PRO A 18 26.43 1.96 -5.51
C PRO A 18 25.34 2.79 -4.84
N GLU A 19 25.74 3.57 -3.82
CA GLU A 19 24.97 4.69 -3.28
C GLU A 19 25.92 5.76 -2.74
N GLN A 20 26.65 5.45 -1.66
CA GLN A 20 27.54 6.40 -0.98
C GLN A 20 28.93 6.45 -1.62
N HIS A 21 29.41 5.30 -2.09
CA HIS A 21 30.71 5.11 -2.70
C HIS A 21 30.51 4.39 -4.04
N PRO A 22 30.67 5.07 -5.18
CA PRO A 22 30.69 4.40 -6.47
C PRO A 22 31.93 3.48 -6.55
N VAL A 23 31.80 2.41 -7.31
CA VAL A 23 32.90 1.47 -7.58
C VAL A 23 33.03 1.32 -9.08
N THR A 24 34.21 1.58 -9.60
CA THR A 24 34.49 1.39 -11.03
C THR A 24 34.82 -0.08 -11.31
N PRO A 25 34.59 -0.57 -12.54
CA PRO A 25 35.01 -1.91 -12.93
C PRO A 25 36.52 -2.16 -12.73
N GLN A 26 37.33 -1.11 -12.86
CA GLN A 26 38.78 -1.21 -12.65
C GLN A 26 39.14 -1.42 -11.18
N GLU A 27 38.57 -0.62 -10.27
CA GLU A 27 38.76 -0.79 -8.83
C GLU A 27 38.27 -2.16 -8.35
N ALA A 28 37.14 -2.62 -8.89
CA ALA A 28 36.61 -3.95 -8.59
C ALA A 28 37.60 -5.05 -8.96
N VAL A 29 38.23 -4.97 -10.14
CA VAL A 29 39.23 -5.94 -10.58
C VAL A 29 40.51 -5.85 -9.76
N GLN A 30 40.95 -4.64 -9.39
CA GLN A 30 42.14 -4.45 -8.53
C GLN A 30 41.95 -5.02 -7.12
N ALA A 31 40.71 -5.03 -6.63
CA ALA A 31 40.37 -5.59 -5.32
C ALA A 31 40.23 -7.13 -5.31
N LEU A 32 40.26 -7.78 -6.48
CA LEU A 32 40.18 -9.24 -6.57
C LEU A 32 41.51 -9.89 -6.15
N PRO A 33 41.48 -11.08 -5.52
CA PRO A 33 42.69 -11.83 -5.26
C PRO A 33 43.35 -12.29 -6.59
N PRO A 34 44.68 -12.51 -6.61
CA PRO A 34 45.40 -12.89 -7.84
C PRO A 34 44.83 -14.13 -8.56
N SER A 35 44.35 -15.11 -7.79
CA SER A 35 43.75 -16.33 -8.31
C SER A 35 42.43 -16.09 -9.08
N ALA A 36 41.73 -14.99 -8.81
CA ALA A 36 40.46 -14.64 -9.43
C ALA A 36 40.62 -13.80 -10.71
N LEU A 37 41.80 -13.19 -10.94
CA LEU A 37 42.05 -12.31 -12.10
C LEU A 37 41.97 -13.04 -13.45
N ILE A 38 42.29 -14.34 -13.47
CA ILE A 38 42.28 -15.18 -14.68
C ILE A 38 40.87 -15.67 -15.06
N LEU A 39 39.88 -15.52 -14.18
CA LEU A 39 38.55 -16.05 -14.39
C LEU A 39 37.71 -15.14 -15.31
N PRO A 40 36.78 -15.72 -16.11
CA PRO A 40 35.83 -14.93 -16.87
C PRO A 40 34.90 -14.16 -15.94
N ARG A 41 34.51 -12.95 -16.35
CA ARG A 41 33.77 -11.99 -15.52
C ARG A 41 32.55 -11.45 -16.25
N VAL A 42 31.43 -11.33 -15.54
CA VAL A 42 30.23 -10.61 -15.97
C VAL A 42 29.89 -9.59 -14.89
N SER A 43 29.59 -8.36 -15.30
CA SER A 43 29.24 -7.29 -14.36
C SER A 43 27.75 -6.99 -14.41
N VAL A 44 27.15 -6.78 -13.25
CA VAL A 44 25.76 -6.35 -13.09
C VAL A 44 25.73 -5.18 -12.12
N GLU A 45 25.07 -4.11 -12.51
CA GLU A 45 24.88 -2.93 -11.67
C GLU A 45 23.40 -2.76 -11.31
N ILE A 46 23.17 -2.63 -10.01
CA ILE A 46 21.89 -2.31 -9.38
C ILE A 46 22.04 -0.92 -8.75
N ASP A 47 21.82 0.14 -9.53
CA ASP A 47 21.90 1.50 -9.00
C ASP A 47 20.61 1.86 -8.24
N MET A 48 20.77 2.18 -6.96
CA MET A 48 19.69 2.56 -6.06
C MET A 48 19.88 3.96 -5.47
N ALA A 49 20.90 4.71 -5.88
CA ALA A 49 21.37 5.89 -5.15
C ALA A 49 20.27 6.93 -4.89
N GLU A 50 19.58 7.37 -5.95
CA GLU A 50 18.52 8.38 -5.84
C GLU A 50 17.32 7.87 -5.02
N VAL A 51 16.91 6.63 -5.27
CA VAL A 51 15.71 6.05 -4.64
C VAL A 51 15.96 5.71 -3.17
N ALA A 52 17.16 5.27 -2.82
CA ALA A 52 17.59 5.03 -1.44
C ALA A 52 17.64 6.34 -0.64
N GLN A 53 18.23 7.40 -1.20
CA GLN A 53 18.26 8.71 -0.57
C GLN A 53 16.84 9.27 -0.36
N GLN A 54 15.96 9.08 -1.33
CA GLN A 54 14.56 9.46 -1.17
C GLN A 54 13.88 8.67 -0.06
N ALA A 55 14.07 7.35 -0.01
CA ALA A 55 13.51 6.48 1.03
C ALA A 55 14.00 6.83 2.44
N ILE A 56 15.29 7.17 2.59
CA ILE A 56 15.87 7.61 3.88
C ILE A 56 15.22 8.92 4.33
N ARG A 57 15.09 9.89 3.41
CA ARG A 57 14.49 11.21 3.74
C ARG A 57 13.00 11.10 4.06
N SER A 58 12.24 10.37 3.25
CA SER A 58 10.79 10.22 3.41
C SER A 58 10.40 9.21 4.49
N ARG A 59 11.33 8.33 4.87
CA ARG A 59 11.09 7.13 5.69
C ARG A 59 10.11 6.15 5.03
N ASP A 60 9.87 6.28 3.72
CA ASP A 60 9.01 5.38 2.94
C ASP A 60 9.86 4.55 1.98
N TRP A 61 9.94 3.25 2.27
CA TRP A 61 10.74 2.28 1.53
C TRP A 61 9.97 1.57 0.42
N SER A 62 8.68 1.87 0.23
CA SER A 62 7.82 1.11 -0.69
C SER A 62 8.28 1.21 -2.14
N THR A 63 8.64 2.41 -2.58
CA THR A 63 9.17 2.62 -3.93
C THR A 63 10.55 2.01 -4.08
N ALA A 64 11.44 2.17 -3.09
CA ALA A 64 12.77 1.57 -3.12
C ALA A 64 12.70 0.04 -3.19
N HIS A 65 11.81 -0.58 -2.42
CA HIS A 65 11.58 -2.03 -2.42
C HIS A 65 11.07 -2.54 -3.76
N ARG A 66 10.06 -1.90 -4.36
CA ARG A 66 9.58 -2.27 -5.71
C ARG A 66 10.67 -2.11 -6.77
N THR A 67 11.44 -1.03 -6.71
CA THR A 67 12.53 -0.77 -7.67
C THR A 67 13.62 -1.83 -7.58
N ILE A 68 14.10 -2.16 -6.37
CA ILE A 68 15.15 -3.17 -6.22
C ILE A 68 14.65 -4.57 -6.59
N GLU A 69 13.38 -4.90 -6.32
CA GLU A 69 12.78 -6.15 -6.77
C GLU A 69 12.73 -6.23 -8.30
N GLN A 70 12.34 -5.15 -8.96
CA GLN A 70 12.30 -5.09 -10.42
C GLN A 70 13.70 -5.18 -11.03
N LEU A 71 14.69 -4.46 -10.48
CA LEU A 71 16.07 -4.51 -10.94
C LEU A 71 16.68 -5.89 -10.71
N PHE A 72 16.38 -6.55 -9.60
CA PHE A 72 16.76 -7.94 -9.37
C PHE A 72 16.22 -8.85 -10.49
N LYS A 73 14.89 -8.85 -10.72
CA LYS A 73 14.23 -9.71 -11.72
C LYS A 73 14.71 -9.46 -13.14
N THR A 74 14.96 -8.19 -13.49
CA THR A 74 15.29 -7.81 -14.87
C THR A 74 16.78 -7.81 -15.17
N ARG A 75 17.66 -7.60 -14.18
CA ARG A 75 19.10 -7.49 -14.40
C ARG A 75 19.91 -8.61 -13.77
N LEU A 76 19.69 -8.93 -12.50
CA LEU A 76 20.54 -9.89 -11.78
C LEU A 76 20.08 -11.34 -11.95
N GLU A 77 18.79 -11.61 -11.76
CA GLU A 77 18.21 -12.95 -11.85
C GLU A 77 18.51 -13.66 -13.19
N PRO A 78 18.42 -12.99 -14.36
CA PRO A 78 18.76 -13.63 -15.63
C PRO A 78 20.23 -14.06 -15.70
N GLN A 79 21.14 -13.26 -15.14
CA GLN A 79 22.58 -13.57 -15.12
C GLN A 79 22.89 -14.73 -14.17
N LEU A 80 22.22 -14.78 -13.01
CA LEU A 80 22.32 -15.91 -12.08
C LEU A 80 21.83 -17.22 -12.72
N LYS A 81 20.79 -17.17 -13.55
CA LYS A 81 20.28 -18.33 -14.30
C LYS A 81 21.21 -18.74 -15.44
N GLN A 82 21.78 -17.77 -16.16
CA GLN A 82 22.68 -18.01 -17.29
C GLN A 82 24.04 -18.58 -16.84
N TYR A 83 24.54 -18.15 -15.68
CA TYR A 83 25.87 -18.53 -15.17
C TYR A 83 25.81 -19.23 -13.82
N PRO A 84 25.25 -20.46 -13.74
CA PRO A 84 25.00 -21.11 -12.46
C PRO A 84 26.27 -21.55 -11.72
N GLY A 85 27.41 -21.69 -12.42
CA GLY A 85 28.71 -22.02 -11.83
C GLY A 85 29.57 -20.82 -11.46
N TYR A 86 29.05 -19.59 -11.62
CA TYR A 86 29.79 -18.38 -11.29
C TYR A 86 29.63 -18.04 -9.81
N ARG A 87 30.71 -17.53 -9.23
CA ARG A 87 30.73 -16.96 -7.88
C ARG A 87 30.26 -15.51 -7.93
N VAL A 88 29.36 -15.13 -7.02
CA VAL A 88 28.91 -13.74 -6.92
C VAL A 88 29.88 -12.98 -6.03
N VAL A 89 30.46 -11.90 -6.55
CA VAL A 89 31.33 -10.98 -5.80
C VAL A 89 30.59 -9.67 -5.65
N TYR A 90 30.18 -9.35 -4.43
CA TYR A 90 29.42 -8.14 -4.12
C TYR A 90 30.34 -6.98 -3.73
N LEU A 91 30.15 -5.83 -4.39
CA LEU A 91 30.78 -4.56 -4.09
C LEU A 91 29.67 -3.50 -4.03
N GLY A 92 29.37 -3.00 -2.83
CA GLY A 92 28.26 -2.06 -2.68
C GLY A 92 28.35 -1.20 -1.44
N SER A 93 27.68 -0.07 -1.52
CA SER A 93 27.69 1.00 -0.51
C SER A 93 26.28 1.52 -0.21
N SER A 94 25.25 0.73 -0.53
CA SER A 94 23.85 1.09 -0.31
C SER A 94 23.35 0.82 1.11
N ALA A 95 22.28 1.51 1.49
CA ALA A 95 21.59 1.39 2.75
C ALA A 95 21.33 -0.07 3.16
N ILE A 96 21.48 -0.32 4.46
CA ILE A 96 21.41 -1.66 5.06
C ILE A 96 20.12 -2.41 4.68
N PRO A 97 18.91 -1.80 4.74
CA PRO A 97 17.68 -2.51 4.36
C PRO A 97 17.68 -3.02 2.91
N LEU A 98 18.15 -2.20 1.96
CA LEU A 98 18.20 -2.56 0.53
C LEU A 98 19.24 -3.61 0.24
N THR A 99 20.43 -3.45 0.83
CA THR A 99 21.52 -4.41 0.68
C THR A 99 21.15 -5.78 1.26
N LEU A 100 20.48 -5.80 2.41
CA LEU A 100 20.00 -7.04 3.02
C LEU A 100 18.89 -7.69 2.19
N TYR A 101 17.95 -6.90 1.65
CA TYR A 101 16.94 -7.41 0.73
C TYR A 101 17.56 -8.06 -0.52
N LEU A 102 18.54 -7.39 -1.14
CA LEU A 102 19.23 -7.94 -2.32
C LEU A 102 19.95 -9.25 -2.00
N GLY A 103 20.62 -9.33 -0.83
CA GLY A 103 21.22 -10.57 -0.34
C GLY A 103 20.19 -11.69 -0.18
N ALA A 104 19.03 -11.38 0.40
CA ALA A 104 17.94 -12.34 0.56
C ALA A 104 17.38 -12.83 -0.78
N CYS A 105 17.39 -12.00 -1.84
CA CYS A 105 17.03 -12.44 -3.19
C CYS A 105 18.08 -13.39 -3.81
N VAL A 106 19.36 -13.28 -3.44
CA VAL A 106 20.43 -14.15 -3.97
C VAL A 106 20.47 -15.52 -3.28
N HIS A 107 20.07 -15.61 -2.01
CA HIS A 107 20.04 -16.83 -1.18
C HIS A 107 21.42 -17.49 -0.95
N THR A 108 21.47 -18.51 -0.08
CA THR A 108 22.71 -19.24 0.28
C THR A 108 23.21 -20.24 -0.76
N TRP A 109 22.43 -20.57 -1.79
CA TRP A 109 22.80 -21.61 -2.76
C TRP A 109 23.91 -21.18 -3.74
N ARG A 110 24.33 -19.92 -3.67
CA ARG A 110 25.43 -19.38 -4.46
C ARG A 110 26.65 -19.21 -3.58
N GLN A 111 27.83 -19.49 -4.15
CA GLN A 111 29.07 -19.01 -3.54
C GLN A 111 29.07 -17.49 -3.65
N VAL A 112 29.05 -16.83 -2.49
CA VAL A 112 29.02 -15.38 -2.36
C VAL A 112 30.29 -14.93 -1.67
N GLU A 113 30.95 -13.94 -2.26
CA GLU A 113 32.02 -13.17 -1.66
C GLU A 113 31.61 -11.70 -1.58
N VAL A 114 32.21 -10.99 -0.64
CA VAL A 114 32.06 -9.54 -0.52
C VAL A 114 33.45 -8.92 -0.51
N ILE A 115 33.55 -7.75 -1.12
CA ILE A 115 34.75 -6.92 -1.04
C ILE A 115 34.34 -5.64 -0.31
N PRO A 116 34.84 -5.42 0.91
CA PRO A 116 34.48 -4.23 1.66
C PRO A 116 35.15 -2.98 1.06
N HIS A 117 34.54 -1.82 1.31
CA HIS A 117 35.20 -0.54 1.14
C HIS A 117 35.79 -0.11 2.48
N HIS A 118 37.11 0.10 2.54
CA HIS A 118 37.81 0.45 3.77
C HIS A 118 37.68 1.95 4.06
N HIS A 119 37.21 2.34 5.24
CA HIS A 119 36.86 3.73 5.56
C HIS A 119 38.11 4.62 5.68
N VAL A 120 39.18 4.10 6.31
CA VAL A 120 40.46 4.83 6.43
C VAL A 120 41.20 4.94 5.09
N HIS A 121 41.41 3.82 4.38
CA HIS A 121 42.18 3.81 3.14
C HIS A 121 41.40 4.32 1.92
N ARG A 122 40.06 4.38 2.00
CA ARG A 122 39.16 4.78 0.91
C ARG A 122 39.36 3.96 -0.37
N THR A 123 39.58 2.66 -0.19
CA THR A 123 39.81 1.69 -1.26
C THR A 123 38.95 0.46 -1.06
N TRP A 124 38.58 -0.18 -2.17
CA TRP A 124 37.92 -1.48 -2.16
C TRP A 124 38.97 -2.57 -1.95
N GLY A 125 38.72 -3.48 -1.02
CA GLY A 125 39.63 -4.58 -0.74
C GLY A 125 39.74 -4.92 0.74
N TRP A 126 40.38 -6.06 0.99
CA TRP A 126 40.73 -6.48 2.33
C TRP A 126 42.05 -5.82 2.75
N HIS A 127 42.05 -5.15 3.89
CA HIS A 127 43.26 -4.60 4.49
C HIS A 127 43.51 -5.27 5.84
N SER A 128 44.75 -5.73 6.03
CA SER A 128 45.23 -6.27 7.30
C SER A 128 46.24 -5.30 7.88
N GLU A 129 45.94 -4.78 9.06
CA GLU A 129 46.88 -3.94 9.81
C GLU A 129 47.78 -4.81 10.70
N PRO A 130 49.10 -4.65 10.66
CA PRO A 130 50.00 -5.40 11.54
C PRO A 130 49.65 -5.20 13.02
N GLY A 131 49.38 -6.30 13.72
CA GLY A 131 49.07 -6.29 15.16
C GLY A 131 47.60 -6.06 15.52
N LYS A 132 46.72 -5.83 14.54
CA LYS A 132 45.27 -5.80 14.79
C LYS A 132 44.75 -7.22 15.05
N PRO A 133 44.03 -7.47 16.16
CA PRO A 133 43.45 -8.78 16.42
C PRO A 133 42.36 -9.10 15.41
N ALA A 134 42.21 -10.38 15.07
CA ALA A 134 41.12 -10.87 14.24
C ALA A 134 39.76 -10.50 14.85
N ALA A 135 38.78 -10.20 14.00
CA ALA A 135 37.43 -9.90 14.45
C ALA A 135 36.79 -11.15 15.08
N ARG A 136 36.41 -11.05 16.36
CA ARG A 136 35.80 -12.16 17.12
C ARG A 136 34.40 -11.78 17.58
N LEU A 137 33.50 -12.75 17.48
CA LEU A 137 32.19 -12.65 18.09
C LEU A 137 32.32 -12.59 19.60
N ALA A 138 31.65 -11.60 20.20
CA ALA A 138 31.49 -11.54 21.65
C ALA A 138 30.68 -12.77 22.12
N PRO A 139 30.91 -13.27 23.35
CA PRO A 139 30.12 -14.36 23.92
C PRO A 139 28.63 -14.02 23.96
N GLY A 140 27.86 -14.57 23.02
CA GLY A 140 26.41 -14.44 22.97
C GLY A 140 25.71 -15.58 23.72
N ARG A 141 24.50 -15.32 24.23
CA ARG A 141 23.61 -16.37 24.73
C ARG A 141 22.45 -16.54 23.78
N LEU A 142 22.35 -17.70 23.17
CA LEU A 142 21.13 -18.09 22.45
C LEU A 142 20.09 -18.53 23.48
N PRO A 143 18.81 -18.16 23.30
CA PRO A 143 17.72 -18.69 24.11
C PRO A 143 17.73 -20.22 24.06
N SER A 144 17.57 -20.85 25.23
CA SER A 144 17.53 -22.32 25.37
C SER A 144 16.15 -22.85 25.76
N GLU A 145 15.25 -21.95 26.16
CA GLU A 145 13.87 -22.28 26.51
C GLU A 145 13.00 -22.32 25.25
N ARG A 146 11.97 -23.18 25.27
CA ARG A 146 11.02 -23.31 24.19
C ARG A 146 9.74 -22.57 24.54
N ASP A 147 9.28 -21.66 23.68
CA ASP A 147 8.06 -20.90 23.87
C ASP A 147 7.18 -20.93 22.61
N ARG A 148 5.88 -21.16 22.77
CA ARG A 148 4.91 -21.19 21.66
C ARG A 148 3.98 -19.99 21.66
N THR A 149 4.18 -19.06 22.58
CA THR A 149 3.39 -17.84 22.69
C THR A 149 3.49 -17.06 21.38
N PRO A 150 2.36 -16.69 20.75
CA PRO A 150 2.38 -15.81 19.60
C PRO A 150 3.04 -14.47 19.97
N GLY A 151 4.00 -14.01 19.17
CA GLY A 151 4.68 -12.76 19.45
C GLY A 151 5.74 -12.36 18.43
N GLU A 152 6.51 -11.35 18.79
CA GLU A 152 7.60 -10.79 17.98
C GLU A 152 8.95 -11.03 18.67
N ALA A 153 10.00 -11.24 17.88
CA ALA A 153 11.37 -11.43 18.38
C ALA A 153 12.30 -10.32 17.87
N ILE A 154 13.39 -10.07 18.60
CA ILE A 154 14.42 -9.10 18.19
C ILE A 154 15.74 -9.83 17.92
N ILE A 155 16.39 -9.48 16.80
CA ILE A 155 17.81 -9.76 16.57
C ILE A 155 18.55 -8.43 16.41
N ARG A 156 19.63 -8.25 17.17
CA ARG A 156 20.54 -7.11 17.04
C ARG A 156 21.88 -7.59 16.52
N VAL A 157 22.38 -6.98 15.44
CA VAL A 157 23.70 -7.28 14.87
C VAL A 157 24.58 -6.04 14.97
N SER A 158 25.67 -6.13 15.73
CA SER A 158 26.55 -5.01 16.08
C SER A 158 28.00 -5.31 15.66
N THR A 159 28.34 -5.02 14.40
CA THR A 159 29.71 -5.21 13.89
C THR A 159 30.44 -3.90 13.65
N SER A 160 29.73 -2.82 13.28
CA SER A 160 30.32 -1.49 13.18
C SER A 160 30.11 -0.64 14.44
N HIS A 161 28.87 -0.57 14.94
CA HIS A 161 28.55 0.05 16.22
C HIS A 161 27.63 -0.82 17.05
N VAL A 162 27.58 -0.55 18.36
CA VAL A 162 26.65 -1.23 19.28
C VAL A 162 25.23 -0.72 19.01
N VAL A 163 24.31 -1.64 18.76
CA VAL A 163 22.87 -1.36 18.69
C VAL A 163 22.31 -1.31 20.11
N ASP A 164 21.77 -0.16 20.53
CA ASP A 164 21.26 0.05 21.89
C ASP A 164 19.97 -0.76 22.15
N PRO A 165 19.99 -1.71 23.11
CA PRO A 165 18.81 -2.48 23.49
C PRO A 165 17.61 -1.62 23.88
N GLN A 166 17.82 -0.53 24.61
CA GLN A 166 16.74 0.34 25.08
C GLN A 166 16.04 1.02 23.92
N MET A 167 16.77 1.38 22.87
CA MET A 167 16.19 1.94 21.65
C MET A 167 15.35 0.91 20.90
N THR A 168 15.82 -0.33 20.80
CA THR A 168 15.06 -1.41 20.15
C THR A 168 13.78 -1.77 20.92
N LEU A 169 13.80 -1.71 22.26
CA LEU A 169 12.63 -1.96 23.11
C LEU A 169 11.59 -0.83 23.03
N ARG A 170 11.94 0.39 22.62
CA ARG A 170 10.94 1.42 22.31
C ARG A 170 10.15 1.12 21.05
N VAL A 171 10.75 0.36 20.13
CA VAL A 171 10.11 -0.06 18.88
C VAL A 171 9.31 -1.35 19.07
N VAL A 172 9.86 -2.29 19.84
CA VAL A 172 9.24 -3.58 20.16
C VAL A 172 9.25 -3.75 21.68
N PRO A 173 8.21 -3.27 22.40
CA PRO A 173 8.22 -3.21 23.87
C PRO A 173 8.25 -4.56 24.58
N ASN A 174 7.62 -5.58 23.99
CA ASN A 174 7.41 -6.89 24.64
C ASN A 174 7.85 -8.04 23.71
N PRO A 175 9.15 -8.14 23.36
CA PRO A 175 9.62 -9.23 22.52
C PRO A 175 9.65 -10.54 23.30
N ILE A 176 9.20 -11.63 22.69
CA ILE A 176 9.21 -12.98 23.31
C ILE A 176 10.61 -13.61 23.30
N ALA A 177 11.50 -13.11 22.44
CA ALA A 177 12.90 -13.49 22.38
C ALA A 177 13.78 -12.32 21.93
N GLN A 178 15.00 -12.24 22.46
CA GLN A 178 16.01 -11.27 22.05
C GLN A 178 17.36 -11.98 21.85
N ILE A 179 18.01 -11.73 20.72
CA ILE A 179 19.31 -12.31 20.40
C ILE A 179 20.28 -11.21 19.97
N ASP A 180 21.45 -11.19 20.61
CA ASP A 180 22.52 -10.24 20.34
C ASP A 180 23.69 -10.95 19.65
N ILE A 181 24.05 -10.44 18.46
CA ILE A 181 25.23 -10.87 17.71
C ILE A 181 26.15 -9.66 17.59
N ALA A 182 27.26 -9.66 18.32
CA ALA A 182 28.17 -8.53 18.36
C ALA A 182 29.61 -8.99 18.20
N LEU A 183 30.47 -8.12 17.68
CA LEU A 183 31.91 -8.29 17.82
C LEU A 183 32.35 -7.88 19.23
N GLU A 184 33.44 -8.44 19.72
CA GLU A 184 34.09 -7.99 20.97
C GLU A 184 34.50 -6.52 20.87
N GLN A 185 34.91 -6.07 19.68
CA GLN A 185 35.28 -4.68 19.38
C GLN A 185 34.65 -4.24 18.05
N PRO A 186 33.39 -3.75 18.07
CA PRO A 186 32.74 -3.24 16.86
C PRO A 186 33.49 -2.04 16.28
N SER A 187 33.66 -2.02 14.96
CA SER A 187 34.35 -0.95 14.24
C SER A 187 33.92 -0.92 12.78
N GLU A 188 33.88 0.28 12.18
CA GLU A 188 33.58 0.47 10.76
C GLU A 188 34.53 -0.27 9.82
N ASP A 189 35.74 -0.63 10.28
CA ASP A 189 36.72 -1.43 9.53
C ASP A 189 37.09 -2.70 10.32
N ALA A 190 36.17 -3.30 11.08
CA ALA A 190 36.49 -4.40 12.01
C ALA A 190 37.10 -5.65 11.35
N PHE A 191 36.66 -5.98 10.14
CA PHE A 191 37.03 -7.22 9.44
C PHE A 191 38.28 -7.05 8.57
N SER A 192 39.15 -8.04 8.61
CA SER A 192 40.33 -8.17 7.75
C SER A 192 40.22 -9.34 6.78
N THR A 193 39.29 -10.28 6.99
CA THR A 193 39.04 -11.39 6.04
C THR A 193 37.56 -11.72 5.85
N LEU A 194 37.26 -12.48 4.79
CA LEU A 194 35.91 -12.96 4.50
C LEU A 194 35.43 -13.97 5.54
N GLU A 195 36.33 -14.83 6.03
CA GLU A 195 36.02 -15.86 7.03
C GLU A 195 35.46 -15.24 8.32
N GLU A 196 35.98 -14.08 8.73
CA GLU A 196 35.47 -13.35 9.89
C GLU A 196 34.04 -12.84 9.69
N MET A 197 33.71 -12.32 8.49
CA MET A 197 32.33 -11.96 8.15
C MET A 197 31.42 -13.18 8.07
N GLN A 198 31.92 -14.29 7.52
CA GLN A 198 31.18 -15.55 7.44
C GLN A 198 30.86 -16.12 8.83
N ALA A 199 31.75 -15.95 9.82
CA ALA A 199 31.45 -16.32 11.20
C ALA A 199 30.24 -15.55 11.76
N VAL A 200 30.14 -14.25 11.48
CA VAL A 200 28.97 -13.44 11.87
C VAL A 200 27.71 -13.87 11.12
N ALA A 201 27.80 -14.10 9.81
CA ALA A 201 26.69 -14.61 9.02
C ALA A 201 26.20 -15.98 9.53
N GLY A 202 27.11 -16.87 9.92
CA GLY A 202 26.81 -18.14 10.54
C GLY A 202 26.08 -18.00 11.88
N ALA A 203 26.53 -17.08 12.75
CA ALA A 203 25.84 -16.79 14.00
C ALA A 203 24.42 -16.23 13.77
N PHE A 204 24.24 -15.39 12.74
CA PHE A 204 22.92 -14.89 12.35
C PHE A 204 22.00 -16.00 11.83
N ARG A 205 22.53 -16.89 11.00
CA ARG A 205 21.79 -18.07 10.55
C ARG A 205 21.34 -18.93 11.72
N GLN A 206 22.25 -19.20 12.66
CA GLN A 206 21.96 -19.96 13.87
C GLN A 206 20.87 -19.28 14.72
N ALA A 207 20.90 -17.96 14.85
CA ALA A 207 19.86 -17.21 15.57
C ALA A 207 18.47 -17.36 14.92
N LEU A 208 18.38 -17.26 13.59
CA LEU A 208 17.13 -17.47 12.86
C LEU A 208 16.61 -18.90 13.01
N ASP A 209 17.50 -19.90 12.91
CA ASP A 209 17.13 -21.31 13.05
C ASP A 209 16.65 -21.61 14.49
N VAL A 210 17.33 -21.07 15.51
CA VAL A 210 16.87 -21.17 16.92
C VAL A 210 15.49 -20.55 17.12
N LEU A 211 15.22 -19.38 16.55
CA LEU A 211 13.89 -18.77 16.64
C LEU A 211 12.83 -19.64 15.96
N GLY A 212 13.12 -20.20 14.78
CA GLY A 212 12.19 -21.10 14.09
C GLY A 212 11.88 -22.38 14.87
N ASP A 213 12.91 -23.00 15.47
CA ASP A 213 12.78 -24.30 16.15
C ASP A 213 12.22 -24.18 17.58
N MET A 214 12.71 -23.19 18.33
CA MET A 214 12.41 -23.02 19.75
C MET A 214 11.25 -22.06 20.00
N PHE A 215 10.97 -21.15 19.06
CA PHE A 215 9.92 -20.12 19.18
C PHE A 215 8.94 -20.15 18.00
N PRO A 216 8.23 -21.26 17.74
CA PRO A 216 7.35 -21.38 16.57
C PRO A 216 6.15 -20.41 16.59
N GLY A 217 5.90 -19.70 17.70
CA GLY A 217 4.92 -18.62 17.80
C GLY A 217 5.40 -17.27 17.25
N VAL A 218 6.68 -17.13 16.89
CA VAL A 218 7.24 -15.89 16.32
C VAL A 218 6.59 -15.60 14.96
N GLN A 219 5.84 -14.50 14.90
CA GLN A 219 5.22 -14.04 13.65
C GLN A 219 6.15 -13.14 12.85
N ARG A 220 7.02 -12.41 13.55
CA ARG A 220 7.95 -11.43 12.99
C ARG A 220 9.23 -11.34 13.79
N VAL A 221 10.35 -11.24 13.10
CA VAL A 221 11.66 -10.91 13.65
C VAL A 221 12.01 -9.47 13.28
N HIS A 222 12.34 -8.66 14.28
CA HIS A 222 12.81 -7.29 14.12
C HIS A 222 14.32 -7.28 14.10
N LEU A 223 14.89 -7.01 12.93
CA LEU A 223 16.33 -7.01 12.71
C LEU A 223 16.88 -5.58 12.74
N PHE A 224 17.61 -5.29 13.80
CA PHE A 224 18.36 -4.04 13.95
C PHE A 224 19.84 -4.32 13.69
N ALA A 225 20.36 -3.80 12.58
CA ALA A 225 21.72 -4.08 12.15
C ALA A 225 22.54 -2.79 12.05
N SER A 226 23.65 -2.73 12.78
CA SER A 226 24.74 -1.77 12.62
C SER A 226 25.94 -2.53 12.07
N VAL A 227 26.01 -2.59 10.74
CA VAL A 227 26.96 -3.40 9.99
C VAL A 227 27.42 -2.67 8.74
N GLN A 228 28.56 -3.07 8.17
CA GLN A 228 28.98 -2.62 6.83
C GLN A 228 28.03 -3.21 5.75
N PRO A 229 27.87 -2.56 4.59
CA PRO A 229 27.02 -3.07 3.50
C PRO A 229 27.37 -4.50 3.04
N GLY A 230 28.65 -4.85 2.92
CA GLY A 230 29.06 -6.22 2.58
C GLY A 230 28.54 -7.26 3.60
N MET A 231 28.61 -6.93 4.89
CA MET A 231 28.04 -7.78 5.93
C MET A 231 26.51 -7.84 5.83
N ALA A 232 25.81 -6.73 5.60
CA ALA A 232 24.36 -6.72 5.42
C ALA A 232 23.91 -7.64 4.27
N PHE A 233 24.67 -7.67 3.17
CA PHE A 233 24.41 -8.54 2.03
C PHE A 233 24.51 -10.00 2.45
N LEU A 234 25.59 -10.38 3.13
CA LEU A 234 25.81 -11.73 3.66
C LEU A 234 24.75 -12.15 4.68
N LEU A 235 24.28 -11.25 5.56
CA LEU A 235 23.16 -11.53 6.45
C LEU A 235 21.90 -11.85 5.64
N GLY A 236 21.63 -11.04 4.61
CA GLY A 236 20.52 -11.24 3.69
C GLY A 236 20.54 -12.63 3.06
N THR A 237 21.70 -13.09 2.58
CA THR A 237 21.78 -14.42 1.92
C THR A 237 21.41 -15.57 2.84
N GLN A 238 21.54 -15.43 4.17
CA GLN A 238 21.16 -16.46 5.14
C GLN A 238 19.66 -16.60 5.34
N ILE A 239 18.87 -15.62 4.91
CA ILE A 239 17.41 -15.59 5.07
C ILE A 239 16.77 -16.53 4.07
N SER A 240 15.99 -17.48 4.57
CA SER A 240 15.20 -18.38 3.74
C SER A 240 13.75 -17.91 3.69
N PRO A 241 13.14 -17.74 2.49
CA PRO A 241 11.75 -17.36 2.36
C PRO A 241 10.76 -18.42 2.83
N THR A 242 11.20 -19.66 3.01
CA THR A 242 10.35 -20.80 3.37
C THR A 242 10.55 -21.26 4.81
N MET A 243 11.73 -21.05 5.39
CA MET A 243 12.06 -21.54 6.74
C MET A 243 11.94 -20.47 7.83
N HIS A 244 12.13 -19.20 7.47
CA HIS A 244 12.21 -18.11 8.44
C HIS A 244 10.95 -17.25 8.42
N PRO A 245 10.51 -16.73 9.59
CA PRO A 245 9.35 -15.84 9.69
C PRO A 245 9.58 -14.53 8.93
N ALA A 246 8.58 -13.65 8.92
CA ALA A 246 8.72 -12.31 8.37
C ALA A 246 9.83 -11.54 9.10
N ILE A 247 10.71 -10.85 8.35
CA ILE A 247 11.83 -10.10 8.94
C ILE A 247 11.65 -8.61 8.63
N GLN A 248 11.39 -7.82 9.67
CA GLN A 248 11.32 -6.37 9.57
C GLN A 248 12.72 -5.79 9.74
N THR A 249 13.24 -5.14 8.70
CA THR A 249 14.50 -4.37 8.77
C THR A 249 14.25 -2.95 9.23
N TYR A 250 15.32 -2.30 9.69
CA TYR A 250 15.28 -0.93 10.20
C TYR A 250 16.40 -0.07 9.62
N GLN A 251 16.07 1.19 9.32
CA GLN A 251 17.05 2.23 9.03
C GLN A 251 17.32 3.03 10.30
N TYR A 252 18.57 3.04 10.76
CA TYR A 252 18.99 3.95 11.81
C TYR A 252 18.97 5.39 11.28
N THR A 253 18.34 6.28 12.04
CA THR A 253 18.20 7.70 11.72
C THR A 253 18.58 8.54 12.92
N ARG A 254 19.29 9.65 12.68
CA ARG A 254 19.57 10.66 13.70
C ARG A 254 18.93 11.97 13.28
N SER A 255 17.99 12.47 14.08
CA SER A 255 17.34 13.77 13.90
C SER A 255 17.73 14.72 15.04
N GLN A 256 17.73 16.03 14.77
CA GLN A 256 17.90 17.04 15.81
C GLN A 256 16.71 17.08 16.78
N GLU A 257 15.49 16.84 16.29
CA GLU A 257 14.25 16.95 17.07
C GLU A 257 13.93 15.69 17.88
N GLN A 258 14.14 14.52 17.29
CA GLN A 258 13.74 13.22 17.87
C GLN A 258 14.93 12.40 18.39
N GLY A 259 16.15 12.92 18.27
CA GLY A 259 17.37 12.18 18.59
C GLY A 259 17.60 11.01 17.65
N ALA A 260 18.28 9.98 18.14
CA ALA A 260 18.55 8.75 17.41
C ALA A 260 17.40 7.75 17.57
N PHE A 261 16.95 7.14 16.48
CA PHE A 261 15.90 6.13 16.47
C PHE A 261 16.02 5.18 15.26
N HIS A 262 15.28 4.08 15.30
CA HIS A 262 15.18 3.11 14.21
C HIS A 262 13.83 3.23 13.49
N ALA A 263 13.85 3.60 12.22
CA ALA A 263 12.65 3.64 11.37
C ALA A 263 12.44 2.28 10.69
N PRO A 264 11.24 1.68 10.73
CA PRO A 264 10.93 0.49 9.93
C PRO A 264 11.24 0.74 8.45
N ALA A 265 11.89 -0.23 7.80
CA ALA A 265 12.23 -0.20 6.40
C ALA A 265 11.54 -1.34 5.63
N ILE A 266 12.30 -2.27 5.06
CA ILE A 266 11.77 -3.35 4.23
C ILE A 266 11.33 -4.53 5.11
N LEU A 267 10.14 -5.07 4.83
CA LEU A 267 9.63 -6.31 5.41
C LEU A 267 9.91 -7.48 4.46
N LEU A 268 10.86 -8.33 4.82
CA LEU A 268 11.18 -9.56 4.09
C LEU A 268 10.27 -10.70 4.52
N ASN A 269 10.13 -11.71 3.65
CA ASN A 269 9.28 -12.88 3.88
C ASN A 269 7.87 -12.48 4.32
N ARG A 270 7.34 -11.39 3.73
CA ARG A 270 5.98 -10.92 4.00
C ARG A 270 5.05 -12.14 3.88
N PRO A 271 4.24 -12.44 4.90
CA PRO A 271 3.30 -13.54 4.81
C PRO A 271 2.51 -13.36 3.52
N PRO A 272 2.36 -14.41 2.69
CA PRO A 272 1.51 -14.30 1.52
C PRO A 272 0.16 -13.78 2.01
N PRO A 273 -0.49 -12.85 1.27
CA PRO A 273 -1.85 -12.47 1.59
C PRO A 273 -2.66 -13.76 1.75
N PRO A 274 -3.54 -13.85 2.77
CA PRO A 274 -4.25 -15.08 3.08
C PRO A 274 -4.80 -15.68 1.80
N GLU A 275 -4.53 -16.97 1.60
CA GLU A 275 -4.88 -17.68 0.37
C GLU A 275 -6.33 -17.35 0.00
N ARG A 276 -6.53 -16.79 -1.20
CA ARG A 276 -7.85 -16.37 -1.65
C ARG A 276 -8.73 -17.62 -1.61
N ILE A 277 -9.76 -17.60 -0.78
CA ILE A 277 -10.75 -18.68 -0.74
C ILE A 277 -11.21 -18.89 -2.19
N PRO A 278 -11.05 -20.09 -2.76
CA PRO A 278 -11.47 -20.34 -4.13
C PRO A 278 -12.93 -19.96 -4.30
N LEU A 279 -13.23 -19.23 -5.38
CA LEU A 279 -14.60 -18.85 -5.67
C LEU A 279 -15.40 -20.09 -6.05
N THR A 280 -16.65 -20.13 -5.61
CA THR A 280 -17.59 -21.18 -6.04
C THR A 280 -17.96 -21.00 -7.51
N ASP A 281 -18.37 -22.08 -8.18
CA ASP A 281 -18.85 -22.02 -9.57
C ASP A 281 -19.99 -21.02 -9.74
N GLU A 282 -20.86 -20.90 -8.73
CA GLU A 282 -21.95 -19.94 -8.69
C GLU A 282 -21.44 -18.48 -8.62
N ALA A 283 -20.38 -18.22 -7.85
CA ALA A 283 -19.73 -16.92 -7.81
C ALA A 283 -19.06 -16.57 -9.15
N LEU A 284 -18.40 -17.55 -9.80
CA LEU A 284 -17.80 -17.38 -11.12
C LEU A 284 -18.85 -17.10 -12.20
N ARG A 285 -19.96 -17.84 -12.21
CA ARG A 285 -21.08 -17.63 -13.12
C ARG A 285 -21.67 -16.22 -12.94
N ARG A 286 -21.89 -15.81 -11.70
CA ARG A 286 -22.43 -14.48 -11.36
C ARG A 286 -21.49 -13.36 -11.80
N ALA A 287 -20.18 -13.52 -11.57
CA ALA A 287 -19.19 -12.55 -12.04
C ALA A 287 -19.22 -12.41 -13.58
N GLN A 288 -19.43 -13.50 -14.31
CA GLN A 288 -19.58 -13.47 -15.76
C GLN A 288 -20.85 -12.74 -16.20
N GLU A 289 -21.97 -12.96 -15.51
CA GLU A 289 -23.24 -12.27 -15.77
C GLU A 289 -23.12 -10.77 -15.51
N ASP A 290 -22.47 -10.39 -14.41
CA ASP A 290 -22.22 -9.00 -14.04
C ASP A 290 -21.37 -8.29 -15.12
N ARG A 291 -20.33 -8.94 -15.67
CA ARG A 291 -19.54 -8.41 -16.81
C ARG A 291 -20.38 -8.24 -18.08
N ALA A 292 -21.13 -9.27 -18.46
CA ALA A 292 -21.97 -9.24 -19.66
C ALA A 292 -23.03 -8.15 -19.55
N GLN A 293 -23.60 -7.96 -18.35
CA GLN A 293 -24.58 -6.93 -18.11
C GLN A 293 -23.98 -5.53 -18.16
N LEU A 294 -22.76 -5.33 -17.63
CA LEU A 294 -22.02 -4.09 -17.78
C LEU A 294 -21.70 -3.78 -19.25
N ALA A 295 -21.31 -4.78 -20.05
CA ALA A 295 -21.07 -4.60 -21.48
C ALA A 295 -22.31 -4.06 -22.19
N ALA A 296 -23.49 -4.63 -21.90
CA ALA A 296 -24.76 -4.13 -22.41
C ALA A 296 -25.09 -2.71 -21.91
N ASP A 297 -24.73 -2.39 -20.67
CA ASP A 297 -24.88 -1.04 -20.13
C ASP A 297 -24.00 0.00 -20.83
N LEU A 298 -22.76 -0.33 -21.18
CA LEU A 298 -21.90 0.58 -21.94
C LEU A 298 -22.51 0.92 -23.30
N GLU A 299 -23.11 -0.05 -23.99
CA GLU A 299 -23.82 0.21 -25.25
C GLU A 299 -25.06 1.10 -25.05
N ARG A 300 -25.80 0.90 -23.95
CA ARG A 300 -26.93 1.79 -23.58
C ARG A 300 -26.46 3.22 -23.30
N MET A 301 -25.35 3.38 -22.58
CA MET A 301 -24.74 4.70 -22.32
C MET A 301 -24.27 5.35 -23.62
N LYS A 302 -23.69 4.60 -24.56
CA LYS A 302 -23.33 5.12 -25.90
C LYS A 302 -24.58 5.62 -26.63
N GLY A 303 -25.67 4.86 -26.62
CA GLY A 303 -26.96 5.29 -27.18
C GLY A 303 -27.54 6.55 -26.53
N PHE A 304 -27.37 6.71 -25.21
CA PHE A 304 -27.73 7.94 -24.50
C PHE A 304 -26.98 9.16 -25.04
N THR A 305 -25.67 9.05 -25.25
CA THR A 305 -24.87 10.18 -25.79
C THR A 305 -25.37 10.66 -27.15
N LEU A 306 -25.82 9.74 -28.02
CA LEU A 306 -26.39 10.06 -29.33
C LEU A 306 -27.76 10.75 -29.24
N THR A 307 -28.55 10.39 -28.23
CA THR A 307 -29.86 11.00 -27.99
C THR A 307 -29.71 12.42 -27.49
N VAL A 308 -28.80 12.62 -26.53
CA VAL A 308 -28.56 13.88 -25.85
C VAL A 308 -27.73 14.85 -26.69
N SER A 309 -26.91 14.38 -27.63
CA SER A 309 -26.17 15.24 -28.57
C SER A 309 -27.07 16.09 -29.49
N ARG A 310 -28.37 15.77 -29.58
CA ARG A 310 -29.37 16.59 -30.28
C ARG A 310 -29.74 17.86 -29.51
N ILE A 311 -29.40 17.93 -28.22
CA ILE A 311 -29.59 19.11 -27.38
C ILE A 311 -28.40 20.04 -27.64
N SER A 312 -28.68 21.24 -28.19
CA SER A 312 -27.67 22.27 -28.49
C SER A 312 -27.16 22.94 -27.20
N THR A 313 -26.46 22.19 -26.36
CA THR A 313 -25.83 22.70 -25.13
C THR A 313 -24.49 22.03 -24.88
N THR A 314 -23.53 22.83 -24.43
CA THR A 314 -22.20 22.38 -23.99
C THR A 314 -22.16 22.05 -22.49
N SER A 315 -23.23 22.34 -21.74
CA SER A 315 -23.32 22.02 -20.32
C SER A 315 -23.71 20.56 -20.12
N TRP A 316 -22.88 19.78 -19.41
CA TRP A 316 -23.20 18.41 -19.02
C TRP A 316 -24.46 18.36 -18.13
N LEU A 317 -24.68 19.36 -17.28
CA LEU A 317 -25.84 19.39 -16.41
C LEU A 317 -27.14 19.60 -17.21
N ALA A 318 -27.12 20.48 -18.20
CA ALA A 318 -28.26 20.69 -19.09
C ALA A 318 -28.55 19.44 -19.96
N GLN A 319 -27.53 18.65 -20.27
CA GLN A 319 -27.67 17.37 -20.97
C GLN A 319 -28.39 16.30 -20.13
N VAL A 320 -28.13 16.28 -18.83
CA VAL A 320 -28.68 15.28 -17.89
C VAL A 320 -30.05 15.71 -17.34
N LEU A 321 -30.24 16.99 -17.04
CA LEU A 321 -31.48 17.51 -16.41
C LEU A 321 -32.45 18.18 -17.38
N GLY A 322 -32.00 18.50 -18.60
CA GLY A 322 -32.72 19.31 -19.58
C GLY A 322 -32.51 20.82 -19.39
N ALA A 323 -32.59 21.59 -20.49
CA ALA A 323 -32.23 23.02 -20.53
C ALA A 323 -33.06 23.96 -19.62
N LYS A 324 -34.17 23.49 -19.02
CA LYS A 324 -35.09 24.29 -18.19
C LYS A 324 -35.04 23.97 -16.69
N LYS A 325 -34.23 23.01 -16.24
CA LYS A 325 -34.19 22.57 -14.82
C LYS A 325 -32.86 22.89 -14.15
N GLY A 326 -32.91 23.53 -12.98
CA GLY A 326 -31.92 23.37 -11.91
C GLY A 326 -30.53 23.99 -12.07
N LEU A 327 -30.35 25.03 -12.90
CA LEU A 327 -29.04 25.70 -13.06
C LEU A 327 -28.82 26.88 -12.09
N ALA A 328 -29.88 27.40 -11.47
CA ALA A 328 -29.76 28.53 -10.55
C ALA A 328 -29.04 28.11 -9.26
N GLY A 329 -27.92 28.76 -8.94
CA GLY A 329 -27.19 28.52 -7.69
C GLY A 329 -26.16 27.39 -7.71
N VAL A 330 -25.95 26.72 -8.85
CA VAL A 330 -24.88 25.72 -8.99
C VAL A 330 -23.53 26.44 -9.05
N ALA A 331 -22.60 26.08 -8.17
CA ALA A 331 -21.29 26.71 -8.13
C ALA A 331 -20.48 26.49 -9.43
N PRO A 332 -19.65 27.44 -9.87
CA PRO A 332 -18.97 27.37 -11.17
C PRO A 332 -18.12 26.12 -11.38
N HIS A 333 -17.51 25.58 -10.32
CA HIS A 333 -16.62 24.42 -10.42
C HIS A 333 -17.33 23.15 -10.92
N TRP A 334 -18.62 23.00 -10.64
CA TRP A 334 -19.42 21.89 -11.18
C TRP A 334 -19.53 21.92 -12.69
N MET A 335 -19.43 23.11 -13.32
CA MET A 335 -19.60 23.27 -14.77
C MET A 335 -18.39 22.78 -15.59
N HIS A 336 -17.27 22.49 -14.92
CA HIS A 336 -16.05 22.00 -15.58
C HIS A 336 -16.00 20.48 -15.76
N LEU A 337 -16.95 19.74 -15.21
CA LEU A 337 -17.03 18.29 -15.41
C LEU A 337 -17.39 17.95 -16.86
N PRO A 338 -16.93 16.80 -17.39
CA PRO A 338 -17.11 16.48 -18.79
C PRO A 338 -18.58 16.14 -19.08
N THR A 339 -19.02 16.35 -20.31
CA THR A 339 -20.22 15.66 -20.79
C THR A 339 -19.88 14.19 -21.01
N LEU A 340 -20.86 13.28 -20.95
CA LEU A 340 -20.59 11.85 -21.13
C LEU A 340 -19.92 11.53 -22.48
N ARG A 341 -20.22 12.29 -23.54
CA ARG A 341 -19.59 12.14 -24.86
C ARG A 341 -18.11 12.54 -24.90
N ASP A 342 -17.66 13.38 -23.96
CA ASP A 342 -16.29 13.88 -23.87
C ASP A 342 -15.41 12.94 -23.00
N THR A 343 -15.97 11.80 -22.57
CA THR A 343 -15.27 10.77 -21.80
C THR A 343 -14.79 9.62 -22.71
N PRO A 344 -13.95 8.69 -22.20
CA PRO A 344 -13.54 7.50 -22.95
C PRO A 344 -14.67 6.52 -23.32
N LEU A 345 -15.92 6.75 -22.89
CA LEU A 345 -17.07 5.86 -23.12
C LEU A 345 -17.21 5.39 -24.58
N ARG A 346 -16.95 6.26 -25.56
CA ARG A 346 -17.12 5.94 -26.99
C ARG A 346 -16.36 4.66 -27.39
N ASN A 347 -15.15 4.50 -26.87
CA ASN A 347 -14.27 3.38 -27.18
C ASN A 347 -14.25 2.34 -26.06
N ALA A 348 -15.01 2.55 -24.98
CA ALA A 348 -15.02 1.66 -23.84
C ALA A 348 -15.69 0.32 -24.18
N THR A 349 -15.06 -0.77 -23.75
CA THR A 349 -15.57 -2.15 -23.83
C THR A 349 -15.40 -2.86 -22.48
N VAL A 350 -15.90 -4.07 -22.34
CA VAL A 350 -15.65 -4.94 -21.16
C VAL A 350 -14.94 -6.18 -21.65
N ASP A 351 -13.84 -6.53 -20.99
CA ASP A 351 -13.16 -7.80 -21.16
C ASP A 351 -13.96 -8.90 -20.45
N LEU A 352 -14.57 -9.79 -21.23
CA LEU A 352 -15.43 -10.85 -20.72
C LEU A 352 -14.65 -12.11 -20.31
N ASP A 353 -13.38 -12.21 -20.70
CA ASP A 353 -12.58 -13.42 -20.52
C ASP A 353 -11.60 -13.29 -19.36
N LEU A 354 -11.12 -12.08 -19.08
CA LEU A 354 -10.17 -11.85 -18.00
C LEU A 354 -10.84 -11.91 -16.62
N GLN A 355 -10.44 -12.94 -15.86
CA GLN A 355 -11.08 -13.29 -14.59
C GLN A 355 -10.41 -12.71 -13.34
N SER A 356 -9.13 -12.32 -13.43
CA SER A 356 -8.34 -11.85 -12.28
C SER A 356 -7.47 -10.68 -12.69
N VAL A 357 -7.48 -9.63 -11.86
CA VAL A 357 -6.60 -8.45 -12.00
C VAL A 357 -6.05 -8.04 -10.63
N SER A 358 -4.94 -7.29 -10.61
CA SER A 358 -4.25 -6.91 -9.37
C SER A 358 -5.06 -5.94 -8.49
N ASP A 359 -5.76 -4.98 -9.09
CA ASP A 359 -6.33 -3.81 -8.39
C ASP A 359 -7.87 -3.77 -8.36
N SER A 360 -8.52 -4.93 -8.18
CA SER A 360 -9.99 -5.15 -8.24
C SER A 360 -10.64 -4.84 -9.60
N PHE A 361 -10.20 -3.78 -10.28
CA PHE A 361 -10.47 -3.51 -11.69
C PHE A 361 -9.30 -2.77 -12.33
N THR A 362 -9.21 -2.84 -13.66
CA THR A 362 -8.33 -2.02 -14.48
C THR A 362 -9.09 -1.54 -15.71
N PHE A 363 -8.71 -0.37 -16.23
CA PHE A 363 -9.15 0.10 -17.55
C PHE A 363 -7.93 0.09 -18.45
N SER A 364 -7.90 -0.85 -19.40
CA SER A 364 -6.73 -1.09 -20.23
C SER A 364 -6.44 0.08 -21.18
N GLU A 365 -5.22 0.16 -21.70
CA GLU A 365 -4.85 1.13 -22.72
C GLU A 365 -5.69 0.99 -24.01
N GLN A 366 -6.20 -0.22 -24.26
CA GLN A 366 -7.10 -0.51 -25.38
C GLN A 366 -8.56 -0.11 -25.09
N GLY A 367 -8.85 0.46 -23.92
CA GLY A 367 -10.18 0.92 -23.54
C GLY A 367 -11.11 -0.20 -23.04
N ALA A 368 -10.56 -1.31 -22.54
CA ALA A 368 -11.35 -2.41 -21.99
C ALA A 368 -11.39 -2.37 -20.46
N TRP A 369 -12.59 -2.46 -19.90
CA TRP A 369 -12.82 -2.70 -18.48
C TRP A 369 -12.50 -4.15 -18.13
N GLN A 370 -11.60 -4.35 -17.19
CA GLN A 370 -11.18 -5.64 -16.68
C GLN A 370 -11.54 -5.69 -15.19
N LEU A 371 -12.41 -6.62 -14.79
CA LEU A 371 -12.93 -6.72 -13.43
C LEU A 371 -12.44 -8.02 -12.78
N ASP A 372 -12.05 -7.97 -11.51
CA ASP A 372 -11.61 -9.16 -10.75
C ASP A 372 -12.83 -9.95 -10.24
N ASN A 373 -12.82 -11.28 -10.44
CA ASN A 373 -13.90 -12.15 -9.96
C ASN A 373 -14.10 -12.06 -8.45
N ALA A 374 -13.03 -11.94 -7.66
CA ALA A 374 -13.15 -11.91 -6.20
C ALA A 374 -13.73 -10.57 -5.71
N TRP A 375 -13.48 -9.48 -6.42
CA TRP A 375 -14.16 -8.21 -6.14
C TRP A 375 -15.65 -8.26 -6.51
N LEU A 376 -16.01 -8.83 -7.67
CA LEU A 376 -17.41 -9.01 -8.07
C LEU A 376 -18.18 -9.89 -7.07
N ASP A 377 -17.55 -10.94 -6.54
CA ASP A 377 -18.14 -11.76 -5.48
C ASP A 377 -18.36 -10.97 -4.17
N ARG A 378 -17.41 -10.11 -3.77
CA ARG A 378 -17.59 -9.21 -2.60
C ARG A 378 -18.72 -8.21 -2.84
N LEU A 379 -18.81 -7.64 -4.04
CA LEU A 379 -19.91 -6.77 -4.44
C LEU A 379 -21.26 -7.50 -4.33
N ALA A 380 -21.34 -8.75 -4.78
CA ALA A 380 -22.55 -9.54 -4.72
C ALA A 380 -22.98 -9.94 -3.30
N ARG A 381 -22.04 -10.07 -2.37
CA ARG A 381 -22.35 -10.26 -0.94
C ARG A 381 -22.92 -9.00 -0.28
N ARG A 382 -22.55 -7.81 -0.77
CA ARG A 382 -23.09 -6.53 -0.31
C ARG A 382 -24.39 -6.15 -1.00
N LEU A 383 -24.55 -6.54 -2.26
CA LEU A 383 -25.69 -6.25 -3.14
C LEU A 383 -26.23 -7.55 -3.74
N GLU A 384 -27.17 -8.18 -3.04
CA GLU A 384 -27.68 -9.51 -3.36
C GLU A 384 -28.44 -9.54 -4.70
N ASP A 385 -29.18 -8.48 -5.03
CA ASP A 385 -30.00 -8.41 -6.24
C ASP A 385 -29.22 -7.90 -7.46
N ALA A 386 -29.51 -8.49 -8.63
CA ALA A 386 -28.84 -8.15 -9.88
C ALA A 386 -29.03 -6.68 -10.31
N PRO A 387 -30.23 -6.07 -10.20
CA PRO A 387 -30.41 -4.65 -10.54
C PRO A 387 -29.50 -3.71 -9.74
N SER A 388 -29.33 -3.95 -8.44
CA SER A 388 -28.44 -3.14 -7.60
C SER A 388 -26.97 -3.32 -7.98
N ARG A 389 -26.51 -4.55 -8.25
CA ARG A 389 -25.13 -4.78 -8.74
C ARG A 389 -24.88 -4.11 -10.09
N GLN A 390 -25.83 -4.24 -10.99
CA GLN A 390 -25.75 -3.63 -12.29
C GLN A 390 -25.60 -2.10 -12.19
N ARG A 391 -26.44 -1.47 -11.35
CA ARG A 391 -26.35 -0.05 -11.06
C ARG A 391 -25.04 0.33 -10.37
N ALA A 392 -24.54 -0.49 -9.45
CA ALA A 392 -23.22 -0.31 -8.84
C ALA A 392 -22.10 -0.25 -9.88
N LEU A 393 -22.09 -1.17 -10.85
CA LEU A 393 -21.09 -1.19 -11.92
C LEU A 393 -21.21 0.01 -12.87
N ARG A 394 -22.44 0.48 -13.16
CA ARG A 394 -22.63 1.73 -13.90
C ARG A 394 -22.11 2.94 -13.13
N LEU A 395 -22.43 3.06 -11.84
CA LEU A 395 -21.93 4.16 -11.01
C LEU A 395 -20.39 4.15 -10.94
N LEU A 396 -19.78 2.97 -10.79
CA LEU A 396 -18.32 2.82 -10.81
C LEU A 396 -17.73 3.29 -12.15
N THR A 397 -18.24 2.81 -13.27
CA THR A 397 -17.69 3.18 -14.59
C THR A 397 -17.90 4.66 -14.91
N LEU A 398 -19.06 5.23 -14.56
CA LEU A 398 -19.34 6.66 -14.69
C LEU A 398 -18.39 7.50 -13.81
N HIS A 399 -18.22 7.14 -12.55
CA HIS A 399 -17.28 7.81 -11.63
C HIS A 399 -15.87 7.87 -12.21
N GLU A 400 -15.39 6.74 -12.69
CA GLU A 400 -14.07 6.59 -13.28
C GLU A 400 -13.90 7.33 -14.63
N PHE A 401 -14.98 7.48 -15.40
CA PHE A 401 -14.97 8.31 -16.61
C PHE A 401 -14.84 9.79 -16.30
N ALA A 402 -15.43 10.28 -15.21
CA ALA A 402 -15.25 11.66 -14.77
C ALA A 402 -13.77 11.97 -14.47
N HIS A 403 -13.08 11.05 -13.79
CA HIS A 403 -11.64 11.16 -13.50
C HIS A 403 -10.74 11.20 -14.74
N ARG A 404 -11.07 10.41 -15.77
CA ARG A 404 -10.31 10.33 -17.03
C ARG A 404 -10.52 11.52 -17.96
N GLY A 405 -11.48 12.40 -17.65
CA GLY A 405 -11.71 13.64 -18.37
C GLY A 405 -10.89 14.83 -17.79
N PRO A 406 -11.51 15.99 -17.55
CA PRO A 406 -10.82 17.23 -17.15
C PRO A 406 -10.18 17.18 -15.76
N GLN A 407 -10.54 16.19 -14.93
CA GLN A 407 -9.93 15.99 -13.62
C GLN A 407 -8.52 15.37 -13.72
N THR A 408 -8.14 14.84 -14.89
CA THR A 408 -6.81 14.29 -15.21
C THR A 408 -6.25 13.33 -14.15
N LEU A 409 -7.11 12.59 -13.44
CA LEU A 409 -6.70 11.57 -12.47
C LEU A 409 -6.59 10.21 -13.18
N THR A 410 -5.38 9.83 -13.55
CA THR A 410 -5.06 8.52 -14.11
C THR A 410 -3.97 7.85 -13.26
N GLY A 411 -3.69 6.57 -13.50
CA GLY A 411 -2.59 5.87 -12.84
C GLY A 411 -1.21 6.53 -13.06
N SER A 412 -1.03 7.30 -14.14
CA SER A 412 0.22 7.99 -14.46
C SER A 412 0.35 9.40 -13.87
N SER A 413 -0.77 10.11 -13.64
CA SER A 413 -0.78 11.46 -13.05
C SER A 413 -0.97 11.49 -11.53
N SER A 414 -1.30 10.35 -10.92
CA SER A 414 -1.61 10.23 -9.48
C SER A 414 -0.41 9.93 -8.59
N ARG A 415 0.83 10.01 -9.10
CA ARG A 415 2.04 9.87 -8.28
C ARG A 415 2.04 10.96 -7.20
N GLU A 416 2.25 10.59 -5.94
CA GLU A 416 2.21 11.47 -4.75
C GLU A 416 0.88 12.13 -4.39
N ILE A 417 -0.18 12.03 -5.22
CA ILE A 417 -1.44 12.74 -4.94
C ILE A 417 -2.15 12.21 -3.69
N GLY A 418 -1.85 10.97 -3.30
CA GLY A 418 -2.39 10.33 -2.09
C GLY A 418 -2.13 11.12 -0.79
N ARG A 419 -1.17 12.04 -0.81
CA ARG A 419 -0.80 12.92 0.31
C ARG A 419 -1.82 14.05 0.54
N PHE A 420 -2.75 14.27 -0.39
CA PHE A 420 -3.76 15.33 -0.34
C PHE A 420 -5.18 14.75 -0.16
N PRO A 421 -5.50 14.12 0.98
CA PRO A 421 -6.77 13.42 1.17
C PRO A 421 -7.98 14.32 0.97
N LYS A 422 -7.91 15.61 1.35
CA LYS A 422 -9.00 16.58 1.21
C LYS A 422 -9.28 17.00 -0.23
N VAL A 423 -8.24 17.13 -1.05
CA VAL A 423 -8.40 17.43 -2.48
C VAL A 423 -9.02 16.23 -3.20
N LEU A 424 -8.52 15.03 -2.89
CA LEU A 424 -9.05 13.80 -3.46
C LEU A 424 -10.48 13.50 -3.01
N GLU A 425 -10.83 13.80 -1.77
CA GLU A 425 -12.20 13.73 -1.24
C GLU A 425 -13.16 14.62 -2.03
N GLU A 426 -12.75 15.85 -2.36
CA GLU A 426 -13.54 16.76 -3.19
C GLU A 426 -13.71 16.24 -4.62
N ILE A 427 -12.63 15.77 -5.23
CA ILE A 427 -12.66 15.23 -6.60
C ILE A 427 -13.55 13.99 -6.69
N ASP A 428 -13.45 13.07 -5.72
CA ASP A 428 -14.30 11.87 -5.63
C ASP A 428 -15.77 12.25 -5.47
N TYR A 429 -16.05 13.22 -4.61
CA TYR A 429 -17.41 13.67 -4.36
C TYR A 429 -18.06 14.24 -5.63
N GLN A 430 -17.31 15.04 -6.40
CA GLN A 430 -17.79 15.56 -7.68
C GLN A 430 -18.04 14.45 -8.70
N ALA A 431 -17.14 13.48 -8.80
CA ALA A 431 -17.30 12.32 -9.69
C ALA A 431 -18.50 11.45 -9.30
N ASP A 432 -18.73 11.24 -8.00
CA ASP A 432 -19.89 10.52 -7.47
C ASP A 432 -21.21 11.22 -7.81
N VAL A 433 -21.33 12.52 -7.53
CA VAL A 433 -22.54 13.30 -7.86
C VAL A 433 -22.79 13.29 -9.37
N TRP A 434 -21.74 13.45 -10.18
CA TRP A 434 -21.81 13.38 -11.63
C TRP A 434 -22.33 12.01 -12.11
N ALA A 435 -21.81 10.92 -11.54
CA ALA A 435 -22.24 9.57 -11.86
C ALA A 435 -23.71 9.33 -11.45
N MET A 436 -24.12 9.77 -10.26
CA MET A 436 -25.49 9.64 -9.78
C MET A 436 -26.50 10.38 -10.67
N LEU A 437 -26.14 11.57 -11.16
CA LEU A 437 -27.01 12.35 -12.05
C LEU A 437 -27.13 11.72 -13.44
N HIS A 438 -26.04 11.18 -13.99
CA HIS A 438 -26.11 10.41 -15.24
C HIS A 438 -26.94 9.14 -15.08
N GLU A 439 -26.80 8.42 -13.97
CA GLU A 439 -27.63 7.26 -13.65
C GLU A 439 -29.13 7.63 -13.54
N TYR A 440 -29.44 8.79 -12.95
CA TYR A 440 -30.81 9.31 -12.90
C TYR A 440 -31.37 9.59 -14.30
N ALA A 441 -30.61 10.26 -15.18
CA ALA A 441 -31.06 10.55 -16.54
C ALA A 441 -31.19 9.29 -17.41
N LEU A 442 -30.28 8.33 -17.26
CA LEU A 442 -30.38 7.03 -17.92
C LEU A 442 -31.64 6.29 -17.46
N THR A 443 -31.92 6.30 -16.15
CA THR A 443 -33.12 5.66 -15.58
C THR A 443 -34.39 6.34 -16.09
N LEU A 444 -34.45 7.68 -16.13
CA LEU A 444 -35.61 8.41 -16.65
C LEU A 444 -35.95 8.06 -18.10
N LEU A 445 -34.97 7.71 -18.93
CA LEU A 445 -35.21 7.32 -20.31
C LEU A 445 -35.68 5.87 -20.46
N GLN A 446 -35.24 4.98 -19.57
CA GLN A 446 -35.51 3.55 -19.65
C GLN A 446 -36.76 3.16 -18.88
N ASN A 447 -36.90 3.68 -17.65
CA ASN A 447 -37.99 3.39 -16.73
C ASN A 447 -38.31 4.62 -15.86
N PRO A 448 -39.07 5.60 -16.40
CA PRO A 448 -39.39 6.83 -15.67
C PRO A 448 -40.05 6.61 -14.30
N ARG A 449 -40.83 5.53 -14.15
CA ARG A 449 -41.53 5.20 -12.89
C ARG A 449 -40.57 4.88 -11.73
N GLU A 450 -39.40 4.34 -12.03
CA GLU A 450 -38.40 4.04 -11.01
C GLU A 450 -37.77 5.32 -10.42
N ALA A 451 -37.78 6.40 -11.19
CA ALA A 451 -37.23 7.70 -10.82
C ALA A 451 -38.31 8.72 -10.40
N GLU A 452 -39.56 8.27 -10.20
CA GLU A 452 -40.69 9.13 -9.84
C GLU A 452 -40.53 9.70 -8.42
N ASP A 453 -40.25 8.84 -7.42
CA ASP A 453 -39.82 9.30 -6.09
C ASP A 453 -38.33 9.63 -6.12
N VAL A 454 -38.02 10.88 -6.46
CA VAL A 454 -36.64 11.38 -6.60
C VAL A 454 -35.85 11.19 -5.29
N ARG A 455 -36.48 11.39 -4.13
CA ARG A 455 -35.79 11.22 -2.85
C ARG A 455 -35.41 9.76 -2.63
N ALA A 456 -36.35 8.84 -2.77
CA ALA A 456 -36.09 7.42 -2.62
C ALA A 456 -35.05 6.93 -3.63
N PHE A 457 -35.09 7.44 -4.86
CA PHE A 457 -34.13 7.12 -5.90
C PHE A 457 -32.69 7.48 -5.49
N PHE A 458 -32.43 8.74 -5.10
CA PHE A 458 -31.08 9.16 -4.71
C PHE A 458 -30.62 8.53 -3.39
N MET A 459 -31.52 8.30 -2.42
CA MET A 459 -31.18 7.52 -1.22
C MET A 459 -30.71 6.10 -1.58
N ASN A 460 -31.38 5.47 -2.56
CA ASN A 460 -30.95 4.17 -3.05
C ASN A 460 -29.60 4.24 -3.77
N LEU A 461 -29.32 5.28 -4.56
CA LEU A 461 -28.00 5.48 -5.18
C LEU A 461 -26.89 5.61 -4.14
N VAL A 462 -27.10 6.39 -3.07
CA VAL A 462 -26.12 6.52 -1.97
C VAL A 462 -25.87 5.18 -1.29
N ARG A 463 -26.93 4.40 -1.04
CA ARG A 463 -26.82 3.04 -0.48
C ARG A 463 -26.02 2.12 -1.39
N ILE A 464 -26.29 2.14 -2.70
CA ILE A 464 -25.57 1.31 -3.67
C ILE A 464 -24.11 1.74 -3.73
N ALA A 465 -23.82 3.03 -3.91
CA ALA A 465 -22.46 3.55 -3.97
C ALA A 465 -21.63 3.21 -2.72
N THR A 466 -22.20 3.39 -1.52
CA THR A 466 -21.51 3.04 -0.26
C THR A 466 -21.23 1.54 -0.12
N ASN A 467 -22.15 0.67 -0.55
CA ASN A 467 -21.91 -0.77 -0.56
C ASN A 467 -20.87 -1.18 -1.62
N THR A 468 -20.83 -0.51 -2.77
CA THR A 468 -19.77 -0.70 -3.77
C THR A 468 -18.41 -0.31 -3.21
N MET A 469 -18.32 0.80 -2.47
CA MET A 469 -17.09 1.21 -1.79
C MET A 469 -16.65 0.15 -0.77
N TRP A 470 -17.56 -0.35 0.07
CA TRP A 470 -17.23 -1.40 1.05
C TRP A 470 -16.72 -2.68 0.40
N ALA A 471 -17.20 -3.05 -0.79
CA ALA A 471 -16.71 -4.22 -1.51
C ALA A 471 -15.21 -4.13 -1.89
N PHE A 472 -14.66 -2.91 -2.01
CA PHE A 472 -13.21 -2.70 -2.15
C PHE A 472 -12.44 -2.92 -0.86
N ASP A 473 -13.05 -2.65 0.30
CA ASP A 473 -12.40 -2.77 1.61
C ASP A 473 -12.55 -4.18 2.22
N ASP A 474 -13.59 -4.94 1.85
CA ASP A 474 -13.89 -6.30 2.35
C ASP A 474 -12.82 -7.38 2.10
N GLY A 475 -11.80 -7.09 1.28
CA GLY A 475 -10.68 -8.01 1.04
C GLY A 475 -9.63 -8.04 2.15
N GLU A 476 -9.61 -7.03 3.01
CA GLU A 476 -8.59 -6.86 4.05
C GLU A 476 -9.17 -7.24 5.42
N ARG A 477 -8.63 -8.30 6.05
CA ARG A 477 -9.05 -8.70 7.40
C ARG A 477 -8.75 -7.57 8.39
N SER A 478 -9.74 -7.22 9.24
CA SER A 478 -9.66 -6.27 10.36
C SER A 478 -8.56 -5.23 10.21
N GLN A 479 -8.86 -4.16 9.48
CA GLN A 479 -7.92 -3.08 9.26
C GLN A 479 -7.56 -2.39 10.59
N THR A 480 -6.27 -2.41 10.94
CA THR A 480 -5.72 -1.61 12.05
C THR A 480 -5.56 -0.14 11.67
N GLU A 481 -5.67 0.17 10.38
CA GLU A 481 -5.55 1.51 9.81
C GLU A 481 -6.54 1.71 8.66
N PHE A 482 -7.06 2.92 8.47
CA PHE A 482 -8.00 3.22 7.39
C PHE A 482 -7.58 4.50 6.67
N GLN A 483 -7.62 4.49 5.33
CA GLN A 483 -7.23 5.68 4.57
C GLN A 483 -8.19 6.84 4.86
N ILE A 484 -7.66 8.01 5.26
CA ILE A 484 -8.46 9.19 5.65
C ILE A 484 -9.45 9.58 4.56
N ARG A 485 -8.98 9.62 3.30
CA ARG A 485 -9.82 9.91 2.11
C ARG A 485 -11.04 9.00 2.05
N ARG A 486 -10.86 7.68 2.22
CA ARG A 486 -11.94 6.69 2.13
C ARG A 486 -12.90 6.85 3.30
N LEU A 487 -12.39 6.95 4.53
CA LEU A 487 -13.23 7.12 5.71
C LEU A 487 -14.11 8.36 5.59
N ASN A 488 -13.52 9.51 5.25
CA ASN A 488 -14.27 10.75 5.10
C ASN A 488 -15.33 10.64 3.99
N ARG A 489 -15.03 9.97 2.86
CA ARG A 489 -16.01 9.72 1.80
C ARG A 489 -17.21 8.93 2.32
N TYR A 490 -17.03 7.91 3.18
CA TYR A 490 -18.14 7.24 3.86
C TYR A 490 -18.95 8.18 4.74
N LEU A 491 -18.29 8.97 5.60
CA LEU A 491 -18.96 9.90 6.51
C LEU A 491 -19.79 10.94 5.74
N ILE A 492 -19.23 11.49 4.66
CA ILE A 492 -19.89 12.45 3.76
C ILE A 492 -21.15 11.84 3.15
N TRP A 493 -21.05 10.63 2.59
CA TRP A 493 -22.19 9.99 1.93
C TRP A 493 -23.27 9.54 2.93
N TYR A 494 -22.90 9.05 4.10
CA TYR A 494 -23.87 8.76 5.15
C TYR A 494 -24.54 10.02 5.67
N TRP A 495 -23.83 11.14 5.79
CA TRP A 495 -24.43 12.42 6.13
C TRP A 495 -25.39 12.92 5.05
N GLN A 496 -25.04 12.77 3.77
CA GLN A 496 -25.95 13.08 2.66
C GLN A 496 -27.19 12.18 2.67
N TYR A 497 -27.04 10.89 2.99
CA TYR A 497 -28.18 9.99 3.16
C TYR A 497 -29.16 10.52 4.22
N LEU A 498 -28.65 10.96 5.36
CA LEU A 498 -29.47 11.51 6.46
C LEU A 498 -30.14 12.85 6.06
N LEU A 499 -29.47 13.69 5.28
CA LEU A 499 -30.07 14.91 4.71
C LEU A 499 -31.22 14.59 3.75
N LEU A 500 -31.03 13.60 2.87
CA LEU A 500 -32.06 13.14 1.93
C LEU A 500 -33.25 12.52 2.67
N GLU A 501 -32.97 11.67 3.66
CA GLU A 501 -33.99 11.00 4.47
C GLU A 501 -34.88 12.02 5.21
N ARG A 502 -34.27 13.05 5.80
CA ARG A 502 -35.00 14.15 6.44
C ARG A 502 -35.89 14.89 5.44
N GLY A 503 -35.41 15.09 4.21
CA GLY A 503 -36.14 15.82 3.15
C GLY A 503 -36.49 17.26 3.55
N VAL A 504 -37.54 17.80 2.93
CA VAL A 504 -38.03 19.18 3.16
C VAL A 504 -38.75 19.36 4.51
N GLY A 505 -39.02 18.28 5.24
CA GLY A 505 -39.85 18.27 6.45
C GLY A 505 -41.36 18.41 6.19
N ALA A 506 -42.17 18.15 7.23
CA ALA A 506 -43.63 18.41 7.28
C ALA A 506 -44.49 17.80 6.13
N GLY A 507 -44.18 16.57 5.69
CA GLY A 507 -45.01 15.85 4.72
C GLY A 507 -45.01 16.42 3.29
N ARG A 508 -44.11 17.36 2.99
CA ARG A 508 -43.95 17.90 1.63
C ARG A 508 -43.17 16.92 0.76
N GLU A 509 -43.59 16.80 -0.50
CA GLU A 509 -42.86 16.04 -1.50
C GLU A 509 -41.49 16.67 -1.76
N THR A 510 -40.46 15.82 -1.85
CA THR A 510 -39.08 16.26 -2.04
C THR A 510 -38.80 16.41 -3.53
N SER A 511 -38.61 17.65 -3.99
CA SER A 511 -38.37 17.94 -5.40
C SER A 511 -36.93 17.61 -5.82
N LEU A 512 -36.73 17.41 -7.13
CA LEU A 512 -35.40 17.27 -7.70
C LEU A 512 -34.50 18.49 -7.43
N GLU A 513 -35.06 19.70 -7.44
CA GLU A 513 -34.31 20.92 -7.13
C GLU A 513 -33.76 20.91 -5.69
N PHE A 514 -34.56 20.43 -4.73
CA PHE A 514 -34.10 20.27 -3.35
C PHE A 514 -32.96 19.25 -3.26
N VAL A 515 -33.09 18.10 -3.92
CA VAL A 515 -32.06 17.06 -3.95
C VAL A 515 -30.77 17.58 -4.58
N LEU A 516 -30.85 18.31 -5.69
CA LEU A 516 -29.68 18.94 -6.32
C LEU A 516 -29.02 19.97 -5.39
N GLY A 517 -29.83 20.75 -4.67
CA GLY A 517 -29.34 21.67 -3.64
C GLY A 517 -28.56 20.94 -2.55
N LEU A 518 -28.98 19.76 -2.12
CA LEU A 518 -28.21 18.95 -1.17
C LEU A 518 -26.93 18.39 -1.81
N LEU A 519 -27.02 17.77 -2.99
CA LEU A 519 -25.89 17.10 -3.63
C LEU A 519 -24.78 18.06 -4.07
N PHE A 520 -25.10 19.29 -4.50
CA PHE A 520 -24.08 20.28 -4.86
C PHE A 520 -23.42 20.96 -3.65
N ASN A 521 -23.92 20.71 -2.44
CA ASN A 521 -23.34 21.20 -1.20
C ASN A 521 -22.77 20.04 -0.39
N ARG A 522 -21.50 19.71 -0.62
CA ARG A 522 -20.80 18.66 0.11
C ARG A 522 -20.77 18.96 1.62
N PRO A 523 -21.16 18.01 2.48
CA PRO A 523 -20.94 18.11 3.91
C PRO A 523 -19.45 18.27 4.25
N VAL A 524 -19.14 19.20 5.16
CA VAL A 524 -17.80 19.37 5.71
C VAL A 524 -17.76 18.66 7.05
N ILE A 525 -17.07 17.51 7.09
CA ILE A 525 -17.02 16.59 8.22
C ILE A 525 -15.57 16.17 8.45
N GLU A 526 -15.11 16.22 9.70
CA GLU A 526 -13.77 15.78 10.09
C GLU A 526 -13.78 15.01 11.40
N LEU A 527 -12.82 14.09 11.52
CA LEU A 527 -12.55 13.36 12.75
C LEU A 527 -11.29 13.92 13.42
N ALA A 528 -11.35 14.04 14.74
CA ALA A 528 -10.19 14.23 15.61
C ALA A 528 -10.10 13.03 16.56
N GLY A 529 -8.88 12.70 16.98
CA GLY A 529 -8.64 11.61 17.94
C GLY A 529 -7.70 10.52 17.43
N PRO A 530 -8.00 9.85 16.31
CA PRO A 530 -7.13 8.81 15.79
C PRO A 530 -5.76 9.37 15.37
N ASN A 531 -4.69 8.66 15.71
CA ASN A 531 -3.35 8.99 15.24
C ASN A 531 -3.30 8.97 13.70
N VAL A 532 -2.62 9.95 13.13
CA VAL A 532 -2.44 10.08 11.68
C VAL A 532 -1.04 9.67 11.31
N HIS A 533 -0.92 8.76 10.34
CA HIS A 533 0.36 8.34 9.78
C HIS A 533 0.30 8.26 8.26
N THR A 534 1.47 8.21 7.64
CA THR A 534 1.61 8.16 6.19
C THR A 534 2.30 6.87 5.77
N HIS A 535 1.74 6.18 4.79
CA HIS A 535 2.35 4.98 4.18
C HIS A 535 2.04 4.95 2.68
N GLY A 536 3.03 4.65 1.83
CA GLY A 536 2.83 4.56 0.38
C GLY A 536 2.25 5.85 -0.23
N GLU A 537 2.74 7.01 0.22
CA GLU A 537 2.26 8.34 -0.17
C GLU A 537 0.77 8.60 0.14
N ARG A 538 0.15 7.82 1.02
CA ARG A 538 -1.24 8.00 1.46
C ARG A 538 -1.30 8.31 2.95
N VAL A 539 -2.38 8.96 3.37
CA VAL A 539 -2.62 9.34 4.77
C VAL A 539 -3.68 8.41 5.38
N PHE A 540 -3.39 7.88 6.57
CA PHE A 540 -4.22 6.91 7.27
C PHE A 540 -4.54 7.37 8.70
N PHE A 541 -5.69 6.95 9.20
CA PHE A 541 -5.98 6.92 10.63
C PHE A 541 -5.59 5.55 11.19
N ALA A 542 -4.91 5.51 12.33
CA ALA A 542 -4.82 4.33 13.15
C ALA A 542 -6.19 4.06 13.79
N LEU A 543 -6.79 2.91 13.50
CA LEU A 543 -8.12 2.55 14.03
C LEU A 543 -8.04 1.95 15.44
N ASP A 544 -6.85 1.71 15.99
CA ASP A 544 -6.67 1.09 17.30
C ASP A 544 -7.25 1.92 18.46
N ARG A 545 -7.90 1.23 19.42
CA ARG A 545 -8.59 1.86 20.55
C ARG A 545 -7.62 2.54 21.52
N ASP A 546 -6.42 1.99 21.67
CA ASP A 546 -5.42 2.50 22.60
C ASP A 546 -4.76 3.82 22.12
N HIS A 547 -5.09 4.25 20.90
CA HIS A 547 -4.47 5.36 20.18
C HIS A 547 -5.46 6.49 19.81
N LEU A 548 -6.61 6.58 20.48
CA LEU A 548 -7.59 7.66 20.30
C LEU A 548 -7.37 8.78 21.34
N ASN A 549 -6.80 9.91 20.93
CA ASN A 549 -6.54 11.04 21.83
C ASN A 549 -7.58 12.16 21.66
N VAL A 550 -8.56 12.24 22.57
CA VAL A 550 -9.71 13.18 22.52
C VAL A 550 -10.57 12.96 21.26
N PRO A 551 -11.30 11.83 21.19
CA PRO A 551 -12.07 11.47 20.00
C PRO A 551 -13.29 12.38 19.80
N GLU A 552 -13.32 13.10 18.68
CA GLU A 552 -14.42 14.00 18.30
C GLU A 552 -14.76 13.93 16.81
N LEU A 553 -16.02 14.23 16.49
CA LEU A 553 -16.50 14.50 15.14
C LEU A 553 -16.85 15.98 15.03
N ALA A 554 -16.24 16.69 14.09
CA ALA A 554 -16.55 18.07 13.78
C ALA A 554 -17.35 18.16 12.48
N THR A 555 -18.39 19.00 12.46
CA THR A 555 -19.18 19.28 11.25
C THR A 555 -19.39 20.77 11.09
N TYR A 556 -19.24 21.28 9.86
CA TYR A 556 -19.62 22.65 9.52
C TYR A 556 -20.91 22.64 8.70
N HIS A 557 -21.98 23.19 9.28
CA HIS A 557 -23.32 23.14 8.70
C HIS A 557 -23.99 24.50 8.79
N GLN A 558 -24.50 25.01 7.67
CA GLN A 558 -25.20 26.31 7.58
C GLN A 558 -24.46 27.48 8.27
N GLY A 559 -23.13 27.56 8.06
CA GLY A 559 -22.32 28.64 8.62
C GLY A 559 -21.92 28.47 10.09
N LYS A 560 -22.21 27.32 10.71
CA LYS A 560 -21.93 27.03 12.12
C LYS A 560 -21.06 25.79 12.29
N LEU A 561 -20.12 25.86 13.24
CA LEU A 561 -19.29 24.73 13.67
C LEU A 561 -20.03 23.95 14.78
N PHE A 562 -20.11 22.64 14.62
CA PHE A 562 -20.60 21.71 15.64
C PHE A 562 -19.50 20.70 15.96
N ARG A 563 -19.32 20.40 17.25
CA ARG A 563 -18.35 19.41 17.74
C ARG A 563 -19.10 18.37 18.57
N HIS A 564 -18.90 17.10 18.23
CA HIS A 564 -19.53 15.97 18.87
C HIS A 564 -18.43 15.11 19.51
N GLY A 565 -18.28 15.23 20.84
CA GLY A 565 -17.48 14.32 21.65
C GLY A 565 -18.30 13.11 22.12
N SER A 566 -17.67 12.22 22.89
CA SER A 566 -18.36 11.03 23.42
C SER A 566 -19.54 11.36 24.34
N ARG A 567 -20.67 10.69 24.08
CA ARG A 567 -21.93 10.78 24.82
C ARG A 567 -22.63 9.41 24.86
N ALA A 568 -23.73 9.33 25.60
CA ALA A 568 -24.55 8.11 25.66
C ALA A 568 -25.20 7.74 24.31
N ASP A 569 -25.49 8.72 23.46
CA ASP A 569 -26.15 8.55 22.16
C ASP A 569 -25.16 8.55 20.97
N PHE A 570 -23.88 8.90 21.20
CA PHE A 570 -22.86 9.02 20.17
C PHE A 570 -21.48 8.67 20.73
N SER A 571 -20.78 7.73 20.10
CA SER A 571 -19.42 7.33 20.47
C SER A 571 -18.54 7.18 19.24
N LEU A 572 -17.46 7.96 19.15
CA LEU A 572 -16.50 7.81 18.05
C LEU A 572 -15.75 6.47 18.13
N THR A 573 -15.48 5.97 19.34
CA THR A 573 -14.88 4.64 19.52
C THR A 573 -15.77 3.54 18.95
N GLU A 574 -17.08 3.67 19.11
CA GLU A 574 -18.03 2.75 18.48
C GLU A 574 -18.09 2.97 16.97
N LEU A 575 -18.08 4.23 16.49
CA LEU A 575 -18.02 4.53 15.05
C LEU A 575 -16.82 3.85 14.38
N MET A 576 -15.63 3.97 14.98
CA MET A 576 -14.40 3.34 14.47
C MET A 576 -14.45 1.82 14.55
N ALA A 577 -15.12 1.25 15.56
CA ALA A 577 -15.35 -0.19 15.63
C ALA A 577 -16.22 -0.67 14.46
N ARG A 578 -17.32 0.04 14.16
CA ARG A 578 -18.17 -0.28 12.99
C ARG A 578 -17.44 -0.13 11.67
N VAL A 579 -16.59 0.88 11.54
CA VAL A 579 -15.71 1.02 10.36
C VAL A 579 -14.78 -0.18 10.24
N ARG A 580 -14.14 -0.63 11.33
CA ARG A 580 -13.25 -1.81 11.33
C ARG A 580 -13.97 -3.12 10.97
N GLU A 581 -15.24 -3.22 11.35
CA GLU A 581 -16.13 -4.35 11.04
C GLU A 581 -16.72 -4.26 9.62
N HIS A 582 -16.46 -3.17 8.89
CA HIS A 582 -17.10 -2.82 7.62
C HIS A 582 -18.64 -2.83 7.72
N ASP A 583 -19.18 -2.42 8.87
CA ASP A 583 -20.62 -2.34 9.14
C ASP A 583 -21.16 -0.95 8.80
N GLY A 584 -21.46 -0.73 7.53
CA GLY A 584 -22.04 0.53 7.05
C GLY A 584 -23.37 0.92 7.71
N LYS A 585 -24.19 -0.05 8.13
CA LYS A 585 -25.46 0.23 8.83
C LYS A 585 -25.19 0.73 10.25
N GLY A 586 -24.25 0.11 10.95
CA GLY A 586 -23.77 0.57 12.25
C GLY A 586 -23.18 1.98 12.17
N VAL A 587 -22.34 2.26 11.16
CA VAL A 587 -21.78 3.61 10.92
C VAL A 587 -22.90 4.65 10.75
N LEU A 588 -23.87 4.39 9.88
CA LEU A 588 -25.00 5.29 9.64
C LEU A 588 -25.85 5.52 10.91
N THR A 589 -26.07 4.46 11.69
CA THR A 589 -26.85 4.52 12.94
C THR A 589 -26.18 5.42 13.97
N ILE A 590 -24.87 5.29 14.16
CA ILE A 590 -24.11 6.12 15.10
C ILE A 590 -24.06 7.58 14.64
N LEU A 591 -23.85 7.81 13.33
CA LEU A 591 -23.82 9.18 12.77
C LEU A 591 -25.15 9.92 12.91
N ARG A 592 -26.27 9.21 12.90
CA ARG A 592 -27.62 9.79 13.05
C ARG A 592 -27.75 10.66 14.30
N SER A 593 -27.19 10.24 15.42
CA SER A 593 -27.26 11.00 16.68
C SER A 593 -26.54 12.36 16.58
N ALA A 594 -25.36 12.40 15.95
CA ALA A 594 -24.65 13.65 15.70
C ALA A 594 -25.40 14.52 14.68
N PHE A 595 -25.93 13.91 13.63
CA PHE A 595 -26.73 14.57 12.60
C PHE A 595 -27.97 15.28 13.15
N GLU A 596 -28.78 14.58 13.95
CA GLU A 596 -30.01 15.15 14.50
C GLU A 596 -29.74 16.40 15.34
N GLN A 597 -28.61 16.47 16.02
CA GLN A 597 -28.26 17.65 16.81
C GLN A 597 -27.67 18.79 15.97
N THR A 598 -26.94 18.47 14.90
CA THR A 598 -26.40 19.49 13.99
C THR A 598 -27.51 20.18 13.19
N VAL A 599 -28.56 19.46 12.80
CA VAL A 599 -29.61 19.98 11.90
C VAL A 599 -30.91 20.35 12.66
N ARG A 600 -30.99 20.13 13.98
CA ARG A 600 -32.01 20.74 14.84
C ARG A 600 -31.79 22.25 14.90
#